data_AF-A0A522NVA4-F1
#
_entry.id   AF-A0A522NVA4-F1
#
_cell.length_a   1.000
_cell.length_b   1.000
_cell.length_c   1.000
_cell.angle_alpha   90.00
_cell.angle_beta   90.00
_cell.angle_gamma   90.00
#
_symmetry.space_group_name_H-M   'P 1'
#
loop_
_entity.id
_entity.type
_entity.pdbx_description
1 polymer ?
#
loop_
_entity_poly.entity_id
_entity_poly.type
_entity_poly.pdbx_seq_one_letter_code
_entity_poly.pdbx_strand_id
1 'polypeptide(L)'
;MTPAVRLSDLINFRAPAPATSMEPNGWAVVGLDANFIAGAGVDVQGGTLLGQPAQVRFTPVGFSWDYGDGGKRASADGGASWAKRGIPEFSPTPTSHAYLRTGSFTVRIAVTYAAEYRFANQNWQQIEGSLNVKAPPFTVFVGDAKTVLVGRDCVANPRGPGC
;
A
#
# COMPACT_ATOMS: atom_id res chain seq x y z
N MET A 1 37.02 -18.40 0.50
CA MET A 1 35.61 -18.16 0.10
C MET A 1 35.12 -16.99 0.95
N THR A 2 34.74 -15.88 0.34
CA THR A 2 34.01 -14.81 1.05
C THR A 2 32.62 -15.35 1.41
N PRO A 3 32.14 -15.22 2.65
CA PRO A 3 30.79 -15.60 3.00
C PRO A 3 29.78 -14.81 2.15
N ALA A 4 28.75 -15.47 1.63
CA ALA A 4 27.66 -14.78 0.95
C ALA A 4 26.89 -13.90 1.95
N VAL A 5 26.63 -12.64 1.58
CA VAL A 5 25.82 -11.71 2.39
C VAL A 5 24.40 -12.25 2.49
N ARG A 6 23.84 -12.24 3.69
CA ARG A 6 22.47 -12.65 4.01
C ARG A 6 21.64 -11.46 4.46
N LEU A 7 20.31 -11.62 4.46
CA LEU A 7 19.40 -10.60 4.99
C LEU A 7 19.69 -10.23 6.45
N SER A 8 20.19 -11.18 7.26
CA SER A 8 20.61 -10.93 8.65
C SER A 8 21.77 -9.92 8.76
N ASP A 9 22.57 -9.76 7.70
CA ASP A 9 23.73 -8.87 7.69
C ASP A 9 23.34 -7.41 7.40
N LEU A 10 22.09 -7.17 6.98
CA LEU A 10 21.55 -5.85 6.70
C LEU A 10 21.16 -5.09 7.98
N ILE A 11 21.82 -5.35 9.12
CA ILE A 11 21.46 -4.78 10.43
C ILE A 11 21.47 -3.24 10.47
N ASN A 12 22.21 -2.60 9.57
CA ASN A 12 22.30 -1.14 9.43
C ASN A 12 21.47 -0.57 8.28
N PHE A 13 20.84 -1.43 7.47
CA PHE A 13 20.01 -1.02 6.34
C PHE A 13 18.54 -1.32 6.65
N ARG A 14 17.65 -0.43 6.22
CA ARG A 14 16.21 -0.55 6.52
C ARG A 14 15.42 -0.32 5.25
N ALA A 15 14.81 -1.37 4.71
CA ALA A 15 13.85 -1.20 3.63
C ALA A 15 12.73 -0.23 4.06
N PRO A 16 12.37 0.75 3.22
CA PRO A 16 11.42 1.79 3.60
C PRO A 16 10.02 1.21 3.81
N ALA A 17 9.29 1.74 4.80
CA ALA A 17 7.87 1.45 4.93
C ALA A 17 7.10 2.17 3.81
N PRO A 18 6.09 1.53 3.21
CA PRO A 18 5.29 2.17 2.17
C PRO A 18 4.46 3.32 2.75
N ALA A 19 4.32 4.40 1.99
CA ALA A 19 3.28 5.39 2.25
C ALA A 19 1.94 4.83 1.80
N THR A 20 0.87 4.97 2.59
CA THR A 20 -0.44 4.39 2.28
C THR A 20 -1.52 5.44 2.15
N SER A 21 -2.44 5.23 1.22
CA SER A 21 -3.66 6.03 1.07
C SER A 21 -4.82 5.17 0.55
N MET A 22 -6.03 5.72 0.59
CA MET A 22 -7.22 5.09 0.01
C MET A 22 -8.13 6.13 -0.65
N GLU A 23 -9.00 5.66 -1.54
CA GLU A 23 -10.04 6.47 -2.19
C GLU A 23 -11.38 5.73 -2.07
N PRO A 24 -12.44 6.37 -1.50
CA PRO A 24 -12.42 7.65 -0.81
C PRO A 24 -11.57 7.65 0.47
N ASN A 25 -11.05 8.81 0.89
CA ASN A 25 -10.14 8.85 2.04
C ASN A 25 -10.86 8.59 3.38
N GLY A 26 -10.55 7.46 4.01
CA GLY A 26 -10.99 7.11 5.37
C GLY A 26 -12.37 6.45 5.46
N TRP A 27 -13.08 6.30 4.35
CA TRP A 27 -14.42 5.71 4.34
C TRP A 27 -14.71 4.89 3.08
N ALA A 28 -15.69 4.00 3.19
CA ALA A 28 -16.22 3.23 2.07
C ALA A 28 -17.74 3.05 2.20
N VAL A 29 -18.38 2.71 1.08
CA VAL A 29 -19.81 2.35 1.05
C VAL A 29 -19.93 0.83 0.95
N VAL A 30 -20.86 0.26 1.71
CA VAL A 30 -21.19 -1.17 1.57
C VAL A 30 -21.51 -1.49 0.11
N GLY A 31 -20.85 -2.52 -0.43
CA GLY A 31 -21.05 -3.01 -1.79
C GLY A 31 -20.36 -2.23 -2.90
N LEU A 32 -19.67 -1.12 -2.61
CA LEU A 32 -18.85 -0.39 -3.58
C LEU A 32 -17.36 -0.60 -3.33
N ASP A 33 -16.56 -0.61 -4.39
CA ASP A 33 -15.11 -0.73 -4.31
C ASP A 33 -14.48 0.55 -3.71
N ALA A 34 -13.78 0.42 -2.59
CA ALA A 34 -12.79 1.39 -2.15
C ALA A 34 -11.42 1.02 -2.74
N ASN A 35 -10.69 2.01 -3.24
CA ASN A 35 -9.35 1.84 -3.80
C ASN A 35 -8.29 1.99 -2.70
N PHE A 36 -7.26 1.15 -2.72
CA PHE A 36 -6.17 1.17 -1.74
C PHE A 36 -4.83 1.31 -2.46
N ILE A 37 -3.95 2.17 -1.93
CA ILE A 37 -2.70 2.54 -2.58
C ILE A 37 -1.56 2.45 -1.57
N ALA A 38 -0.43 1.89 -2.01
CA ALA A 38 0.80 1.76 -1.27
C ALA A 38 1.97 2.25 -2.13
N GLY A 39 2.48 3.44 -1.81
CA GLY A 39 3.67 4.01 -2.43
C GLY A 39 4.93 3.32 -1.94
N ALA A 40 5.55 2.52 -2.80
CA ALA A 40 6.87 1.94 -2.59
C ALA A 40 7.66 1.98 -3.90
N GLY A 41 8.93 2.34 -3.81
CA GLY A 41 9.85 2.43 -4.95
C GLY A 41 11.19 1.79 -4.63
N VAL A 42 12.07 1.78 -5.63
CA VAL A 42 13.47 1.38 -5.46
C VAL A 42 14.17 2.38 -4.54
N ASP A 43 14.85 1.87 -3.52
CA ASP A 43 15.62 2.68 -2.58
C ASP A 43 17.06 2.17 -2.50
N VAL A 44 18.02 3.08 -2.57
CA VAL A 44 19.46 2.74 -2.51
C VAL A 44 20.11 3.45 -1.35
N GLN A 45 20.59 2.67 -0.40
CA GLN A 45 21.20 3.15 0.84
C GLN A 45 22.70 2.90 0.81
N GLY A 46 23.50 3.90 1.16
CA GLY A 46 24.93 3.75 1.44
C GLY A 46 25.17 3.48 2.92
N GLY A 47 26.14 2.64 3.24
CA GLY A 47 26.47 2.34 4.63
C GLY A 47 27.62 1.36 4.77
N THR A 48 27.75 0.79 5.97
CA THR A 48 28.74 -0.24 6.26
C THR A 48 28.07 -1.62 6.31
N LEU A 49 28.55 -2.54 5.49
CA LEU A 49 28.13 -3.94 5.44
C LEU A 49 29.34 -4.82 5.75
N LEU A 50 29.25 -5.65 6.80
CA LEU A 50 30.34 -6.54 7.22
C LEU A 50 31.70 -5.82 7.40
N GLY A 51 31.67 -4.58 7.90
CA GLY A 51 32.86 -3.76 8.14
C GLY A 51 33.42 -3.03 6.91
N GLN A 52 32.77 -3.13 5.74
CA GLN A 52 33.20 -2.46 4.51
C GLN A 52 32.15 -1.47 3.98
N PRO A 53 32.56 -0.34 3.36
CA PRO A 53 31.64 0.55 2.67
C PRO A 53 30.89 -0.18 1.54
N ALA A 54 29.57 -0.13 1.58
CA ALA A 54 28.70 -0.80 0.63
C ALA A 54 27.47 0.05 0.31
N GLN A 55 26.77 -0.35 -0.74
CA GLN A 55 25.42 0.11 -1.03
C GLN A 55 24.48 -1.08 -1.04
N VAL A 56 23.26 -0.86 -0.57
CA VAL A 56 22.16 -1.83 -0.58
C VAL A 56 20.99 -1.23 -1.31
N ARG A 57 20.45 -1.98 -2.27
CA ARG A 57 19.28 -1.61 -3.08
C ARG A 57 18.10 -2.47 -2.65
N PHE A 58 17.01 -1.83 -2.27
CA PHE A 58 15.73 -2.46 -1.99
C PHE A 58 14.79 -2.23 -3.17
N THR A 59 14.27 -3.31 -3.75
CA THR A 59 13.33 -3.26 -4.89
C THR A 59 12.01 -3.90 -4.48
N PRO A 60 10.86 -3.19 -4.57
CA PRO A 60 9.56 -3.78 -4.31
C PRO A 60 9.28 -4.87 -5.34
N VAL A 61 8.89 -6.06 -4.88
CA VAL A 61 8.57 -7.21 -5.74
C VAL A 61 7.16 -7.76 -5.49
N GLY A 62 6.44 -7.23 -4.51
CA GLY A 62 5.04 -7.59 -4.27
C GLY A 62 4.43 -6.86 -3.09
N PHE A 63 3.10 -6.86 -3.04
CA PHE A 63 2.29 -6.19 -2.04
C PHE A 63 1.25 -7.15 -1.48
N SER A 64 0.98 -7.07 -0.18
CA SER A 64 -0.05 -7.84 0.49
C SER A 64 -1.00 -6.93 1.25
N TRP A 65 -2.29 -7.22 1.15
CA TRP A 65 -3.39 -6.42 1.68
C TRP A 65 -4.26 -7.29 2.58
N ASP A 66 -4.57 -6.79 3.76
CA ASP A 66 -5.58 -7.32 4.67
C ASP A 66 -6.54 -6.17 5.00
N TYR A 67 -7.79 -6.30 4.54
CA TYR A 67 -8.78 -5.24 4.63
C TYR A 67 -9.50 -5.21 5.99
N GLY A 68 -9.19 -6.15 6.90
CA GLY A 68 -9.71 -6.16 8.27
C GLY A 68 -11.11 -6.76 8.44
N ASP A 69 -11.82 -7.05 7.34
CA ASP A 69 -13.12 -7.74 7.34
C ASP A 69 -13.03 -9.24 7.00
N GLY A 70 -11.81 -9.75 6.83
CA GLY A 70 -11.49 -11.10 6.36
C GLY A 70 -11.01 -11.13 4.90
N GLY A 71 -11.26 -10.07 4.13
CA GLY A 71 -10.74 -9.91 2.77
C GLY A 71 -9.22 -9.73 2.76
N LYS A 72 -8.56 -10.46 1.86
CA LYS A 72 -7.11 -10.35 1.63
C LYS A 72 -6.80 -10.37 0.15
N ARG A 73 -5.71 -9.70 -0.23
CA ARG A 73 -5.23 -9.69 -1.62
C ARG A 73 -3.72 -9.64 -1.69
N ALA A 74 -3.16 -10.10 -2.80
CA ALA A 74 -1.78 -9.84 -3.20
C ALA A 74 -1.77 -9.14 -4.57
N SER A 75 -0.82 -8.24 -4.78
CA SER A 75 -0.66 -7.52 -6.05
C SER A 75 0.83 -7.34 -6.41
N ALA A 76 1.11 -7.23 -7.70
CA ALA A 76 2.46 -6.98 -8.22
C ALA A 76 2.90 -5.52 -8.01
N ASP A 77 1.94 -4.59 -8.02
CA ASP A 77 2.16 -3.17 -7.76
C ASP A 77 1.31 -2.66 -6.59
N GLY A 78 1.68 -1.48 -6.10
CA GLY A 78 1.03 -0.82 -4.98
C GLY A 78 -0.26 -0.08 -5.32
N GLY A 79 -0.79 -0.23 -6.53
CA GLY A 79 -1.96 0.49 -6.99
C GLY A 79 -1.67 1.93 -7.42
N ALA A 80 -2.73 2.61 -7.86
CA ALA A 80 -2.70 4.01 -8.28
C ALA A 80 -4.11 4.61 -8.09
N SER A 81 -4.19 5.93 -8.01
CA SER A 81 -5.47 6.61 -7.91
C SER A 81 -6.35 6.34 -9.13
N TRP A 82 -7.67 6.39 -8.95
CA TRP A 82 -8.62 6.32 -10.05
C TRP A 82 -8.32 7.39 -11.12
N ALA A 83 -8.03 8.62 -10.69
CA ALA A 83 -7.64 9.71 -11.58
C ALA A 83 -6.37 9.39 -12.40
N LYS A 84 -5.32 8.85 -11.77
CA LYS A 84 -4.09 8.45 -12.47
C LYS A 84 -4.32 7.27 -13.44
N ARG A 85 -5.31 6.43 -13.16
CA ARG A 85 -5.75 5.33 -14.03
C ARG A 85 -6.73 5.77 -15.12
N GLY A 86 -7.28 6.98 -15.03
CA GLY A 86 -8.30 7.47 -15.98
C GLY A 86 -9.62 6.70 -15.92
N ILE A 87 -9.98 6.17 -14.75
CA ILE A 87 -11.22 5.40 -14.54
C ILE A 87 -12.16 6.09 -13.53
N PRO A 88 -13.47 5.83 -13.59
CA PRO A 88 -14.43 6.41 -12.65
C PRO A 88 -14.19 6.01 -11.19
N GLU A 89 -14.67 6.83 -10.26
CA GLU A 89 -14.72 6.47 -8.83
C GLU A 89 -15.52 5.18 -8.61
N PHE A 90 -15.15 4.42 -7.57
CA PHE A 90 -15.69 3.10 -7.25
C PHE A 90 -15.49 2.03 -8.34
N SER A 91 -14.61 2.27 -9.31
CA SER A 91 -14.21 1.23 -10.25
C SER A 91 -13.29 0.22 -9.57
N PRO A 92 -13.48 -1.10 -9.82
CA PRO A 92 -12.56 -2.12 -9.34
C PRO A 92 -11.14 -1.90 -9.86
N THR A 93 -10.16 -2.07 -8.98
CA THR A 93 -8.72 -2.04 -9.29
C THR A 93 -8.06 -3.32 -8.76
N PRO A 94 -6.83 -3.65 -9.18
CA PRO A 94 -6.08 -4.76 -8.59
C PRO A 94 -5.87 -4.64 -7.08
N THR A 95 -6.06 -3.47 -6.47
CA THR A 95 -5.89 -3.24 -5.03
C THR A 95 -7.18 -2.83 -4.33
N SER A 96 -8.31 -2.70 -5.04
CA SER A 96 -9.60 -2.32 -4.47
C SER A 96 -10.24 -3.43 -3.64
N HIS A 97 -11.17 -3.05 -2.76
CA HIS A 97 -11.99 -3.97 -1.98
C HIS A 97 -13.39 -3.41 -1.74
N ALA A 98 -14.40 -4.25 -1.88
CA ALA A 98 -15.79 -3.95 -1.55
C ALA A 98 -16.17 -4.61 -0.22
N TYR A 99 -16.49 -3.79 0.78
CA TYR A 99 -16.95 -4.27 2.08
C TYR A 99 -18.43 -4.66 2.01
N LEU A 100 -18.79 -5.75 2.68
CA LEU A 100 -20.17 -6.28 2.67
C LEU A 100 -20.99 -5.92 3.92
N ARG A 101 -20.37 -5.27 4.91
CA ARG A 101 -21.01 -4.90 6.17
C ARG A 101 -20.54 -3.52 6.62
N THR A 102 -21.41 -2.78 7.28
CA THR A 102 -21.04 -1.55 7.98
C THR A 102 -20.14 -1.84 9.18
N GLY A 103 -19.32 -0.86 9.55
CA GLY A 103 -18.41 -0.95 10.70
C GLY A 103 -17.08 -0.25 10.48
N SER A 104 -16.17 -0.44 11.43
CA SER A 104 -14.79 0.04 11.35
C SER A 104 -13.85 -1.14 11.14
N PHE A 105 -13.04 -1.08 10.08
CA PHE A 105 -12.07 -2.13 9.75
C PHE A 105 -10.65 -1.59 9.73
N THR A 106 -9.72 -2.31 10.36
CA THR A 106 -8.30 -1.94 10.35
C THR A 106 -7.60 -2.60 9.17
N VAL A 107 -7.19 -1.78 8.22
CA VAL A 107 -6.44 -2.18 7.02
C VAL A 107 -4.96 -2.32 7.36
N ARG A 108 -4.36 -3.41 6.93
CA ARG A 108 -2.92 -3.70 7.08
C ARG A 108 -2.34 -3.99 5.71
N ILE A 109 -1.25 -3.28 5.39
CA ILE A 109 -0.55 -3.40 4.12
C ILE A 109 0.90 -3.75 4.41
N ALA A 110 1.47 -4.58 3.56
CA ALA A 110 2.90 -4.85 3.61
C ALA A 110 3.49 -4.97 2.21
N VAL A 111 4.76 -4.58 2.07
CA VAL A 111 5.54 -4.65 0.85
C VAL A 111 6.64 -5.69 1.01
N THR A 112 6.77 -6.55 0.01
CA THR A 112 7.86 -7.51 -0.10
C THR A 112 8.95 -6.90 -0.95
N TYR A 113 10.16 -6.81 -0.41
CA TYR A 113 11.34 -6.29 -1.08
C TYR A 113 12.34 -7.41 -1.36
N ALA A 114 12.89 -7.40 -2.57
CA ALA A 114 14.18 -8.04 -2.85
C ALA A 114 15.31 -7.07 -2.48
N ALA A 115 16.44 -7.61 -2.03
CA ALA A 115 17.61 -6.82 -1.68
C ALA A 115 18.82 -7.24 -2.52
N GLU A 116 19.57 -6.24 -2.97
CA GLU A 116 20.85 -6.42 -3.65
C GLU A 116 21.90 -5.56 -2.97
N TYR A 117 23.16 -5.97 -3.00
CA TYR A 117 24.27 -5.18 -2.46
C TYR A 117 25.40 -5.02 -3.47
N ARG A 118 26.22 -4.00 -3.28
CA ARG A 118 27.53 -3.90 -3.94
C ARG A 118 28.55 -3.28 -3.00
N PHE A 119 29.78 -3.78 -3.06
CA PHE A 119 30.94 -3.14 -2.45
C PHE A 119 31.61 -2.21 -3.46
N ALA A 120 31.90 -0.97 -3.07
CA ALA A 120 32.48 0.04 -3.95
C ALA A 120 31.78 0.10 -5.33
N ASN A 121 32.52 0.01 -6.43
CA ASN A 121 32.02 0.04 -7.81
C ASN A 121 31.84 -1.36 -8.43
N GLN A 122 31.68 -2.39 -7.61
CA GLN A 122 31.39 -3.74 -8.10
C GLN A 122 29.94 -3.85 -8.63
N ASN A 123 29.67 -4.96 -9.32
CA ASN A 123 28.32 -5.30 -9.76
C ASN A 123 27.40 -5.57 -8.56
N TRP A 124 26.11 -5.29 -8.75
CA TRP A 124 25.07 -5.67 -7.80
C TRP A 124 25.01 -7.19 -7.66
N GLN A 125 24.94 -7.65 -6.42
CA GLN A 125 24.78 -9.06 -6.06
C GLN A 125 23.47 -9.22 -5.30
N GLN A 126 22.67 -10.19 -5.71
CA GLN A 126 21.40 -10.49 -5.05
C GLN A 126 21.65 -11.12 -3.68
N ILE A 127 20.87 -10.69 -2.70
CA ILE A 127 20.78 -11.34 -1.39
C ILE A 127 19.60 -12.32 -1.46
N GLU A 128 19.84 -13.58 -1.12
CA GLU A 128 18.79 -14.59 -1.11
C GLU A 128 17.70 -14.27 -0.08
N GLY A 129 16.43 -14.45 -0.49
CA GLY A 129 15.25 -14.18 0.32
C GLY A 129 14.60 -12.83 0.02
N SER A 130 13.65 -12.45 0.86
CA SER A 130 12.93 -11.18 0.76
C SER A 130 12.62 -10.59 2.13
N LEU A 131 12.49 -9.28 2.20
CA LEU A 131 12.09 -8.55 3.40
C LEU A 131 10.62 -8.16 3.27
N ASN A 132 9.83 -8.42 4.31
CA ASN A 132 8.43 -7.99 4.36
C ASN A 132 8.32 -6.79 5.32
N VAL A 133 7.99 -5.62 4.79
CA VAL A 133 7.90 -4.36 5.53
C VAL A 133 6.45 -3.93 5.62
N LYS A 134 5.95 -3.80 6.84
CA LYS A 134 4.57 -3.39 7.11
C LYS A 134 4.43 -1.87 7.09
N ALA A 135 3.35 -1.39 6.51
CA ALA A 135 2.90 -0.01 6.70
C ALA A 135 2.31 0.17 8.12
N PRO A 136 2.27 1.40 8.65
CA PRO A 136 1.37 1.74 9.74
C PRO A 136 -0.09 1.38 9.35
N PRO A 137 -0.84 0.63 10.19
CA PRO A 137 -2.23 0.32 9.89
C PRO A 137 -3.10 1.58 9.97
N PHE A 138 -4.19 1.61 9.20
CA PHE A 138 -5.19 2.67 9.29
C PHE A 138 -6.60 2.08 9.30
N THR A 139 -7.57 2.88 9.76
CA THR A 139 -8.97 2.45 9.91
C THR A 139 -9.82 3.01 8.78
N VAL A 140 -10.72 2.18 8.25
CA VAL A 140 -11.75 2.55 7.28
C VAL A 140 -13.11 2.50 7.95
N PHE A 141 -13.90 3.56 7.80
CA PHE A 141 -15.30 3.60 8.23
C PHE A 141 -16.22 3.21 7.08
N VAL A 142 -16.93 2.10 7.23
CA VAL A 142 -17.85 1.58 6.21
C VAL A 142 -19.28 1.89 6.63
N GLY A 143 -19.97 2.66 5.79
CA GLY A 143 -21.36 3.05 5.99
C GLY A 143 -22.25 2.57 4.84
N ASP A 144 -23.57 2.61 5.07
CA ASP A 144 -24.55 2.42 4.02
C ASP A 144 -24.82 3.77 3.32
N ALA A 145 -24.91 3.76 2.00
CA ALA A 145 -25.46 4.89 1.27
C ALA A 145 -26.98 4.77 1.29
N LYS A 146 -27.67 5.61 2.07
CA LYS A 146 -29.11 5.83 1.88
C LYS A 146 -29.30 6.85 0.77
N THR A 147 -29.59 6.37 -0.43
CA THR A 147 -30.06 7.23 -1.52
C THR A 147 -31.43 7.78 -1.13
N VAL A 148 -31.49 9.05 -0.77
CA VAL A 148 -32.75 9.78 -0.62
C VAL A 148 -33.03 10.52 -1.92
N LEU A 149 -34.25 10.39 -2.45
CA LEU A 149 -34.71 11.20 -3.57
C LEU A 149 -34.79 12.66 -3.11
N VAL A 150 -33.81 13.47 -3.51
CA VAL A 150 -33.84 14.92 -3.30
C VAL A 150 -34.67 15.55 -4.40
N GLY A 151 -35.83 16.10 -4.04
CA GLY A 151 -36.74 16.70 -5.02
C GLY A 151 -36.17 17.97 -5.70
N ARG A 152 -35.14 18.61 -5.12
CA ARG A 152 -34.48 19.86 -5.58
C ARG A 152 -33.06 19.98 -5.01
N ASP A 153 -32.21 20.79 -5.64
CA ASP A 153 -30.85 21.10 -5.14
C ASP A 153 -30.88 21.91 -3.82
N CYS A 154 -29.73 21.97 -3.11
CA CYS A 154 -29.62 22.67 -1.82
C CYS A 154 -29.78 24.18 -1.90
N VAL A 155 -29.66 24.76 -3.10
CA VAL A 155 -29.91 26.18 -3.33
C VAL A 155 -31.41 26.43 -3.34
N ALA A 156 -32.18 25.53 -3.94
CA ALA A 156 -33.63 25.62 -4.06
C ALA A 156 -34.39 25.03 -2.87
N ASN A 157 -33.79 24.10 -2.10
CA ASN A 157 -34.34 23.61 -0.84
C ASN A 157 -33.23 23.42 0.22
N PRO A 158 -32.85 24.48 0.94
CA PRO A 158 -31.78 24.45 1.94
C PRO A 158 -32.07 23.60 3.17
N ARG A 159 -33.27 23.04 3.29
CA ARG A 159 -33.67 22.11 4.37
C ARG A 159 -34.01 20.71 3.83
N GLY A 160 -33.66 20.44 2.57
CA GLY A 160 -33.86 19.14 1.95
C GLY A 160 -32.91 18.09 2.52
N PRO A 161 -33.27 16.80 2.47
CA PRO A 161 -32.34 15.74 2.84
C PRO A 161 -31.03 15.85 2.03
N GLY A 162 -29.86 15.98 2.67
CA GLY A 162 -28.58 16.16 1.98
C GLY A 162 -28.12 17.61 1.80
N CYS A 163 -28.86 18.55 2.40
CA CYS A 163 -28.56 19.96 2.63
C CYS A 163 -28.72 20.22 4.14
#